data_AF-A0A7V5STZ0-F1
#
_entry.id   AF-A0A7V5STZ0-F1
#
_cell.length_a   1.000
_cell.length_b   1.000
_cell.length_c   1.000
_cell.angle_alpha   90.00
_cell.angle_beta   90.00
_cell.angle_gamma   90.00
#
_symmetry.space_group_name_H-M   'P 1'
#
loop_
_entity.id
_entity.type
_entity.pdbx_description
1 polymer ?
#
loop_
_entity_poly.entity_id
_entity_poly.type
_entity_poly.pdbx_seq_one_letter_code
_entity_poly.pdbx_strand_id
1 'polypeptide(L)'
;MRKTIFVYLIFASIVKSFCGSNKYVFPIVSDKKAAVIYFDINDYKVVGISSELLANDIESITGIKPEIKSSKKICDQYVIIIGTLNK
;
A
#
# COMPACT_ATOMS: atom_id res chain seq x y z
N MET A 1 -28.99 -2.71 15.12
CA MET A 1 -28.54 -3.02 13.74
C MET A 1 -27.02 -3.04 13.70
N ARG A 2 -26.41 -4.22 13.69
CA ARG A 2 -24.96 -4.39 13.59
C ARG A 2 -24.51 -3.97 12.19
N LYS A 3 -23.82 -2.84 12.08
CA LYS A 3 -23.16 -2.44 10.84
C LYS A 3 -21.91 -3.29 10.70
N THR A 4 -22.05 -4.46 10.08
CA THR A 4 -20.93 -5.29 9.63
C THR A 4 -20.18 -4.46 8.59
N ILE A 5 -19.12 -3.78 9.04
CA ILE A 5 -18.16 -3.13 8.17
C ILE A 5 -17.41 -4.28 7.47
N PHE A 6 -17.86 -4.59 6.25
CA PHE A 6 -17.08 -5.35 5.31
C PHE A 6 -15.89 -4.47 4.92
N VAL A 7 -14.79 -4.60 5.67
CA VAL A 7 -13.48 -4.20 5.20
C VAL A 7 -13.20 -5.11 4.00
N TYR A 8 -13.45 -4.60 2.81
CA TYR A 8 -12.94 -5.21 1.58
C TYR A 8 -11.42 -5.13 1.69
N LEU A 9 -10.82 -6.16 2.29
CA LEU A 9 -9.43 -6.50 2.05
C LEU A 9 -9.36 -6.78 0.56
N ILE A 10 -8.97 -5.77 -0.22
CA ILE A 10 -8.56 -5.97 -1.59
C ILE A 10 -7.27 -6.80 -1.51
N PHE A 11 -7.44 -8.13 -1.46
CA PHE A 11 -6.39 -9.07 -1.83
C PHE A 11 -6.12 -8.91 -3.32
N ALA A 12 -5.43 -7.83 -3.68
CA ALA A 12 -4.66 -7.76 -4.91
C ALA A 12 -3.19 -7.98 -4.56
N SER A 13 -2.90 -9.07 -3.83
CA SER A 13 -1.58 -9.67 -3.86
C SER A 13 -1.51 -10.53 -5.11
N ILE A 14 -1.11 -9.94 -6.24
CA ILE A 14 -0.42 -10.74 -7.26
C ILE A 14 1.01 -10.93 -6.73
N VAL A 15 1.18 -11.85 -5.77
CA VAL A 15 2.50 -12.39 -5.46
C VAL A 15 2.79 -13.43 -6.52
N LYS A 16 3.39 -12.99 -7.63
CA LYS A 16 4.18 -13.88 -8.49
C LYS A 16 5.64 -13.53 -8.23
N SER A 17 6.24 -14.16 -7.23
CA SER A 17 7.70 -14.24 -7.18
C SER A 17 8.12 -15.18 -8.29
N PHE A 18 8.50 -14.63 -9.45
CA PHE A 18 9.17 -15.38 -10.49
C PHE A 18 10.65 -15.07 -10.40
N CYS A 19 11.43 -16.10 -10.10
CA CYS A 19 12.87 -16.13 -10.37
C CYS A 19 13.05 -16.10 -11.89
N GLY A 20 13.03 -14.90 -12.48
CA GLY A 20 13.14 -14.71 -13.91
C GLY A 20 13.13 -13.21 -14.24
N SER A 21 14.13 -12.77 -15.00
CA SER A 21 14.39 -11.40 -15.44
C SER A 21 13.21 -10.81 -16.25
N ASN A 22 12.13 -10.43 -15.57
CA ASN A 22 10.94 -9.87 -16.20
C ASN A 22 10.83 -8.38 -15.85
N LYS A 23 10.96 -7.53 -16.87
CA LYS A 23 11.03 -6.06 -16.77
C LYS A 23 9.72 -5.38 -16.32
N TYR A 24 8.72 -6.14 -15.87
CA TYR A 24 7.33 -5.68 -15.69
C TYR A 24 6.76 -5.90 -14.28
N VAL A 25 7.60 -6.21 -13.28
CA VAL A 25 7.14 -6.38 -11.90
C VAL A 25 7.21 -5.03 -11.16
N PHE A 26 6.14 -4.66 -10.45
CA PHE A 26 6.14 -3.49 -9.57
C PHE A 26 6.92 -3.82 -8.29
N PRO A 27 8.03 -3.12 -7.98
CA PRO A 27 8.81 -3.39 -6.80
C PRO A 27 8.14 -2.78 -5.55
N ILE A 28 7.57 -3.62 -4.71
CA ILE A 28 7.07 -3.21 -3.38
C ILE A 28 8.26 -2.94 -2.45
N VAL A 29 9.23 -3.84 -2.42
CA VAL A 29 10.53 -3.64 -1.78
C VAL A 29 11.62 -4.16 -2.72
N SER A 30 12.60 -3.32 -3.05
CA SER A 30 13.78 -3.69 -3.85
C SER A 30 14.98 -2.90 -3.36
N ASP A 31 16.17 -3.51 -3.37
CA ASP A 31 17.44 -2.84 -3.06
C ASP A 31 17.40 -2.00 -1.77
N LYS A 32 16.77 -2.55 -0.73
CA LYS A 32 16.55 -1.91 0.58
C LYS A 32 15.68 -0.66 0.58
N LYS A 33 14.87 -0.46 -0.46
CA LYS A 33 13.89 0.62 -0.57
C LYS A 33 12.50 0.04 -0.71
N ALA A 34 11.56 0.58 0.07
CA ALA A 34 10.15 0.28 -0.05
C ALA A 34 9.44 1.33 -0.92
N ALA A 35 8.42 0.91 -1.66
CA ALA A 35 7.48 1.81 -2.33
C ALA A 35 6.72 2.65 -1.30
N VAL A 36 6.50 3.93 -1.60
CA VAL A 36 5.83 4.86 -0.68
C VAL A 36 4.31 4.65 -0.75
N ILE A 37 3.66 4.60 0.40
CA ILE A 37 2.20 4.46 0.49
C ILE A 37 1.58 5.86 0.53
N TYR A 38 0.67 6.12 -0.40
CA TYR A 38 -0.10 7.35 -0.47
C TYR A 38 -1.57 7.09 -0.15
N PHE A 39 -2.16 7.92 0.69
CA PHE A 39 -3.61 7.94 0.89
C PHE A 39 -4.15 9.37 0.91
N ASP A 40 -5.42 9.57 0.57
CA ASP A 40 -6.03 10.89 0.71
C ASP A 40 -6.41 11.13 2.18
N ILE A 41 -5.91 12.22 2.77
CA ILE A 41 -6.24 12.62 4.15
C ILE A 41 -7.75 12.89 4.33
N ASN A 42 -8.44 13.25 3.25
CA ASN A 42 -9.89 13.50 3.26
C ASN A 42 -10.69 12.20 3.11
N ASP A 43 -10.03 11.06 2.86
CA ASP A 43 -10.70 9.78 2.75
C ASP A 43 -11.25 9.30 4.11
N TYR A 44 -11.90 8.14 4.17
CA TYR A 44 -12.37 7.59 5.43
C TYR A 44 -11.20 7.35 6.35
N LYS A 45 -11.36 7.64 7.65
CA LYS A 45 -10.32 7.40 8.67
C LYS A 45 -9.76 5.97 8.62
N VAL A 46 -10.60 5.01 8.25
CA VAL A 46 -10.20 3.60 8.08
C VAL A 46 -9.16 3.40 6.99
N VAL A 47 -9.10 4.26 5.97
CA VAL A 47 -8.08 4.19 4.91
C VAL A 47 -6.69 4.47 5.48
N GLY A 48 -6.53 5.52 6.30
CA GLY A 48 -5.26 5.78 6.97
C GLY A 48 -4.85 4.65 7.92
N ILE A 49 -5.80 4.04 8.63
CA ILE A 49 -5.54 2.87 9.48
C ILE A 49 -5.07 1.67 8.64
N SER A 50 -5.75 1.38 7.53
CA SER A 50 -5.36 0.29 6.62
C SER A 50 -3.99 0.53 5.99
N SER A 51 -3.65 1.77 5.64
CA SER A 51 -2.31 2.14 5.13
C SER A 51 -1.21 1.83 6.16
N GLU A 52 -1.45 2.15 7.44
CA GLU A 52 -0.51 1.87 8.52
C GLU A 52 -0.37 0.36 8.77
N LEU A 53 -1.48 -0.38 8.77
CA LEU A 53 -1.47 -1.84 8.91
C LEU A 53 -0.68 -2.48 7.77
N LEU A 54 -0.90 -2.06 6.52
CA LEU A 54 -0.14 -2.56 5.37
C LEU A 54 1.36 -2.24 5.49
N ALA A 55 1.72 -1.04 5.96
CA ALA A 55 3.13 -0.67 6.16
C ALA A 55 3.82 -1.58 7.20
N ASN A 56 3.12 -1.90 8.29
CA ASN A 56 3.62 -2.81 9.32
C ASN A 56 3.73 -4.25 8.81
N ASP A 57 2.79 -4.72 7.99
CA ASP A 57 2.88 -6.04 7.38
C ASP A 57 4.10 -6.13 6.44
N ILE A 58 4.33 -5.10 5.61
CA ILE A 58 5.51 -5.02 4.74
C ILE A 58 6.80 -5.01 5.57
N GLU A 59 6.85 -4.23 6.65
CA GLU A 59 7.99 -4.21 7.58
C GLU A 59 8.22 -5.59 8.21
N SER A 60 7.17 -6.29 8.65
CA SER A 60 7.30 -7.59 9.29
C SER A 60 7.91 -8.67 8.38
N ILE A 61 7.66 -8.58 7.07
CA ILE A 61 8.15 -9.54 6.07
C ILE A 61 9.53 -9.14 5.54
N THR A 62 9.79 -7.83 5.40
CA THR A 62 10.97 -7.33 4.67
C THR A 62 12.02 -6.66 5.57
N GLY A 63 11.65 -6.34 6.82
CA GLY A 63 12.45 -5.52 7.75
C GLY A 63 12.51 -4.03 7.38
N ILE A 64 11.77 -3.59 6.36
CA ILE A 64 11.81 -2.21 5.85
C ILE A 64 10.40 -1.65 5.89
N LYS A 65 10.20 -0.59 6.67
CA LYS A 65 8.91 0.10 6.76
C LYS A 65 8.71 1.09 5.60
N PRO A 66 7.64 0.96 4.80
CA PRO A 66 7.25 1.96 3.82
C PRO A 66 6.96 3.32 4.47
N GLU A 67 7.36 4.41 3.81
CA GLU A 67 6.91 5.74 4.19
C GLU A 67 5.44 5.91 3.80
N ILE A 68 4.65 6.55 4.67
CA ILE A 68 3.24 6.86 4.40
C ILE A 68 3.10 8.37 4.22
N LYS A 69 2.54 8.79 3.09
CA LYS A 69 2.30 10.19 2.75
C LYS A 69 0.82 10.44 2.49
N SER A 70 0.36 11.63 2.86
CA SER A 70 -1.01 12.09 2.58
C SER A 70 -1.06 13.31 1.67
N SER A 71 0.01 13.52 0.88
CA SER A 71 0.15 14.66 -0.04
C SER A 71 -0.54 14.36 -1.36
N LYS A 72 -1.18 15.38 -1.96
CA LYS A 72 -1.75 15.33 -3.31
C LYS A 72 -0.67 15.23 -4.40
N LYS A 73 0.57 15.62 -4.09
CA LYS A 73 1.69 15.55 -5.04
C LYS A 73 2.48 14.28 -4.81
N ILE A 74 2.46 13.42 -5.82
CA ILE A 74 3.22 12.17 -5.88
C ILE A 74 4.51 12.45 -6.67
N CYS A 75 5.66 12.27 -6.01
CA CYS A 75 6.98 12.50 -6.62
C CYS A 75 7.85 11.23 -6.63
N ASP A 76 7.43 10.18 -5.94
CA ASP A 76 8.21 8.94 -5.79
C ASP A 76 8.03 8.03 -7.02
N GLN A 77 9.08 7.32 -7.39
CA GLN A 77 9.11 6.45 -8.57
C GLN A 77 8.17 5.26 -8.45
N TYR A 78 8.06 4.67 -7.26
CA TYR A 78 7.21 3.53 -6.96
C TYR A 78 6.32 3.86 -5.78
N VAL A 79 5.00 3.84 -6.02
CA VAL A 79 4.01 4.24 -5.03
C VAL A 79 2.82 3.28 -5.00
N ILE A 80 2.29 3.08 -3.79
CA ILE A 80 1.05 2.35 -3.54
C ILE A 80 0.00 3.38 -3.18
N ILE A 81 -1.02 3.57 -4.02
CA ILE A 81 -2.09 4.55 -3.77
C ILE A 81 -3.30 3.82 -3.21
N ILE A 82 -3.77 4.26 -2.04
CA ILE A 82 -4.89 3.68 -1.32
C ILE A 82 -5.97 4.76 -1.15
N GLY A 83 -7.18 4.44 -1.56
CA GLY A 83 -8.32 5.33 -1.39
C GLY A 83 -9.63 4.67 -1.78
N THR A 84 -10.73 5.38 -1.55
CA THR A 84 -12.08 5.00 -1.95
C THR A 84 -12.52 5.82 -3.15
N LEU A 85 -13.36 5.21 -3.98
CA LEU A 85 -14.00 5.93 -5.09
C LEU A 85 -15.16 6.77 -4.55
N ASN A 86 -15.28 8.01 -5.02
CA ASN A 86 -16.40 8.92 -4.76
C ASN A 86 -16.51 9.45 -3.32
N LYS A 87 -15.38 9.68 -2.65
CA LYS A 87 -15.35 10.44 -1.40
C LYS A 87 -15.03 11.92 -1.63
#